data_AF-A0A3R7VWM8-F1
#
_entry.id   AF-A0A3R7VWM8-F1
#
_cell.length_a   1.000
_cell.length_b   1.000
_cell.length_c   1.000
_cell.angle_alpha   90.00
_cell.angle_beta   90.00
_cell.angle_gamma   90.00
#
_symmetry.space_group_name_H-M   'P 1'
#
loop_
_entity.id
_entity.type
_entity.pdbx_description
1 polymer ?
#
loop_
_entity_poly.entity_id
_entity_poly.type
_entity_poly.pdbx_seq_one_letter_code
_entity_poly.pdbx_strand_id
1 'polypeptide(L)'
;MKGGFIKNLPKVYGLYTGGFAVFILIMAIAEQAGVSAKNIGVMFVAFTVLIYAFIGYLSRTVQVDAYYVAGRQVPTVFNGMATA
;
A
#
# COMPACT_ATOMS: atom_id res chain seq x y z
N MET A 1 -21.69 14.37 1.42
CA MET A 1 -20.33 14.58 0.89
C MET A 1 -19.89 13.36 0.07
N LYS A 2 -20.28 13.26 -1.21
CA LYS A 2 -20.05 12.07 -2.07
C LYS A 2 -18.76 12.10 -2.91
N GLY A 3 -17.84 13.03 -2.63
CA GLY A 3 -16.65 13.28 -3.46
C GLY A 3 -15.29 13.21 -2.77
N GLY A 4 -15.24 12.92 -1.45
CA GLY A 4 -13.98 12.97 -0.69
C GLY A 4 -13.09 11.74 -0.91
N PHE A 5 -13.66 10.54 -0.85
CA PHE A 5 -12.88 9.29 -0.89
C PHE A 5 -12.23 9.04 -2.27
N ILE A 6 -12.99 9.19 -3.35
CA ILE A 6 -12.50 8.94 -4.73
C ILE A 6 -11.49 9.99 -5.20
N LYS A 7 -11.63 11.24 -4.76
CA LYS A 7 -10.60 12.28 -4.99
C LYS A 7 -9.30 11.99 -4.25
N ASN A 8 -9.34 11.24 -3.16
CA ASN A 8 -8.17 10.87 -2.37
C ASN A 8 -7.53 9.55 -2.83
N LEU A 9 -8.22 8.72 -3.61
CA LEU A 9 -7.66 7.46 -4.15
C LEU A 9 -6.30 7.68 -4.84
N PRO A 10 -6.17 8.56 -5.86
CA PRO A 10 -4.89 8.78 -6.52
C PRO A 10 -3.77 9.22 -5.56
N LYS A 11 -4.10 10.00 -4.52
CA LYS A 11 -3.14 10.41 -3.49
C LYS A 11 -2.69 9.23 -2.62
N VAL A 12 -3.62 8.35 -2.25
CA VAL A 12 -3.32 7.15 -1.47
C VAL A 12 -2.45 6.18 -2.27
N TYR A 13 -2.79 5.92 -3.54
CA TYR A 13 -1.95 5.12 -4.43
C TYR A 13 -0.59 5.77 -4.66
N GLY A 14 -0.54 7.09 -4.90
CA GLY A 14 0.72 7.83 -5.03
C GLY A 14 1.59 7.76 -3.78
N LEU A 15 1.00 7.80 -2.59
CA LEU A 15 1.71 7.64 -1.32
C LEU A 15 2.31 6.23 -1.19
N TYR A 16 1.56 5.17 -1.53
CA TYR A 16 2.08 3.80 -1.50
C TYR A 16 3.20 3.60 -2.52
N THR A 17 3.02 4.06 -3.75
CA THR A 17 4.06 3.97 -4.80
C THR A 17 5.30 4.76 -4.41
N GLY A 18 5.14 5.97 -3.87
CA GLY A 18 6.25 6.79 -3.37
C GLY A 18 6.97 6.13 -2.19
N GLY A 19 6.22 5.61 -1.21
CA GLY A 19 6.79 4.87 -0.07
C GLY A 19 7.57 3.63 -0.51
N PHE A 20 7.05 2.89 -1.50
CA PHE A 20 7.75 1.74 -2.08
C PHE A 20 9.02 2.15 -2.83
N ALA A 21 8.99 3.24 -3.60
CA ALA A 21 10.18 3.76 -4.26
C ALA A 21 11.26 4.19 -3.25
N VAL A 22 10.87 4.87 -2.16
CA VAL A 22 11.78 5.21 -1.06
C VAL A 22 12.36 3.95 -0.42
N PHE A 23 11.53 2.93 -0.18
CA PHE A 23 12.00 1.64 0.34
C PHE A 23 13.06 1.01 -0.56
N ILE A 24 12.83 0.96 -1.88
CA ILE A 24 13.82 0.47 -2.86
C ILE A 24 15.13 1.26 -2.77
N LEU A 25 15.07 2.60 -2.71
CA LEU A 25 16.27 3.42 -2.59
C LEU A 25 17.06 3.10 -1.31
N ILE A 26 16.37 2.91 -0.19
CA ILE A 26 17.02 2.50 1.07
C ILE A 26 17.67 1.11 0.90
N MET A 27 17.00 0.16 0.25
CA MET A 27 17.57 -1.17 -0.01
C MET A 27 18.79 -1.10 -0.93
N ALA A 28 18.77 -0.25 -1.96
CA ALA A 28 19.91 -0.05 -2.85
C ALA A 28 21.12 0.57 -2.12
N ILE A 29 20.88 1.47 -1.17
CA ILE A 29 21.95 2.02 -0.31
C ILE A 29 22.45 0.93 0.66
N ALA A 30 21.56 0.14 1.25
CA ALA A 30 21.91 -0.95 2.15
C ALA A 30 22.75 -2.03 1.44
N GLU A 31 22.43 -2.36 0.18
CA GLU A 31 23.21 -3.26 -0.65
C GLU A 31 24.64 -2.74 -0.85
N GLN A 32 24.78 -1.46 -1.22
CA GLN A 32 26.09 -0.81 -1.37
C GLN A 32 26.87 -0.74 -0.05
N ALA A 33 26.17 -0.65 1.08
CA ALA A 33 26.77 -0.72 2.42
C ALA A 33 27.16 -2.15 2.86
N GLY A 34 26.96 -3.15 2.00
CA GLY A 34 27.40 -4.54 2.24
C GLY A 34 26.34 -5.45 2.89
N VAL A 35 25.08 -5.03 2.95
CA VAL A 35 24.00 -5.92 3.40
C VAL A 35 23.82 -7.05 2.39
N SER A 36 23.82 -8.30 2.86
CA SER A 36 23.70 -9.46 1.98
C SER A 36 22.34 -9.52 1.27
N ALA A 37 22.32 -10.04 0.05
CA ALA A 37 21.09 -10.22 -0.73
C ALA A 37 20.02 -11.04 0.03
N LYS A 38 20.44 -12.02 0.85
CA LYS A 38 19.53 -12.76 1.73
C LYS A 38 18.80 -11.84 2.71
N ASN A 39 19.53 -10.95 3.37
CA ASN A 39 18.95 -10.03 4.34
C ASN A 39 18.06 -8.98 3.67
N ILE A 40 18.45 -8.49 2.49
CA ILE A 40 17.58 -7.61 1.67
C ILE A 40 16.27 -8.33 1.34
N GLY A 41 16.33 -9.59 0.90
CA GLY A 41 15.12 -10.40 0.64
C GLY A 41 14.20 -10.50 1.87
N VAL A 42 14.77 -10.70 3.06
CA VAL A 42 13.99 -10.70 4.32
C VAL A 42 13.37 -9.33 4.59
N MET A 43 14.09 -8.23 4.34
CA MET A 43 13.57 -6.87 4.53
C MET A 43 12.40 -6.57 3.58
N PHE A 44 12.42 -7.07 2.35
CA PHE A 44 11.27 -6.96 1.43
C PHE A 44 10.02 -7.66 1.98
N VAL A 45 10.17 -8.87 2.53
CA VAL A 45 9.05 -9.60 3.16
C VAL A 45 8.58 -8.90 4.43
N ALA A 46 9.49 -8.44 5.29
CA ALA A 46 9.15 -7.72 6.51
C ALA A 46 8.39 -6.42 6.18
N PHE A 47 8.81 -5.69 5.15
CA PHE A 47 8.16 -4.47 4.69
C PHE A 47 6.72 -4.73 4.25
N THR A 48 6.45 -5.77 3.45
CA THR A 48 5.08 -6.09 3.01
C THR A 48 4.18 -6.46 4.19
N VAL A 49 4.67 -7.26 5.14
CA VAL A 49 3.93 -7.60 6.36
C VAL A 49 3.63 -6.36 7.20
N LEU A 50 4.61 -5.46 7.37
CA LEU A 50 4.44 -4.22 8.12
C LEU A 50 3.39 -3.31 7.49
N ILE A 51 3.37 -3.19 6.15
CA ILE A 51 2.36 -2.40 5.44
C ILE A 51 0.96 -2.98 5.70
N TYR A 52 0.78 -4.29 5.57
CA TYR A 52 -0.53 -4.90 5.84
C TYR A 52 -0.96 -4.76 7.30
N ALA A 53 -0.04 -4.93 8.24
CA ALA A 53 -0.31 -4.72 9.66
C ALA A 53 -0.71 -3.26 9.96
N PHE A 54 -0.02 -2.29 9.34
CA PHE A 54 -0.33 -0.87 9.47
C PHE A 54 -1.69 -0.50 8.87
N ILE A 55 -1.98 -0.99 7.66
CA ILE A 55 -3.30 -0.81 7.03
C ILE A 55 -4.38 -1.42 7.91
N GLY A 56 -4.20 -2.64 8.40
CA GLY A 56 -5.14 -3.31 9.31
C GLY A 56 -5.34 -2.52 10.60
N TYR A 57 -4.28 -1.97 11.18
CA TYR A 57 -4.34 -1.13 12.38
C TYR A 57 -5.13 0.15 12.15
N LEU A 58 -4.84 0.90 11.07
CA LEU A 58 -5.61 2.09 10.69
C LEU A 58 -7.06 1.76 10.32
N SER A 59 -7.30 0.56 9.78
CA SER A 59 -8.62 0.12 9.33
C SER A 59 -9.47 -0.46 10.46
N ARG A 60 -8.98 -0.58 11.70
CA ARG A 60 -9.75 -1.18 12.82
C ARG A 60 -11.12 -0.56 13.09
N THR A 61 -11.40 0.66 12.61
CA THR A 61 -12.70 1.33 12.73
C THR A 61 -13.50 1.32 11.42
N VAL A 62 -13.63 0.17 10.74
CA VAL A 62 -14.29 0.11 9.41
C VAL A 62 -15.75 0.58 9.52
N GLN A 63 -16.09 1.61 8.75
CA GLN A 63 -17.45 2.08 8.52
C GLN A 63 -18.26 0.97 7.85
N VAL A 64 -19.41 0.60 8.45
CA VAL A 64 -20.31 -0.47 8.00
C VAL A 64 -20.64 -0.38 6.50
N ASP A 65 -20.68 0.83 5.95
CA ASP A 65 -20.92 1.11 4.52
C ASP A 65 -19.90 0.46 3.56
N ALA A 66 -18.64 0.32 3.98
CA ALA A 66 -17.59 -0.34 3.18
C ALA A 66 -17.82 -1.86 3.09
N TYR A 67 -18.50 -2.46 4.06
CA TYR A 67 -18.76 -3.91 4.08
C TYR A 67 -19.89 -4.31 3.12
N TYR A 68 -20.84 -3.41 2.86
CA TYR A 68 -22.03 -3.71 2.05
C TYR A 68 -22.05 -3.06 0.66
N VAL A 69 -21.26 -1.99 0.41
CA VAL A 69 -21.39 -1.21 -0.84
C VAL A 69 -20.05 -0.84 -1.51
N ALA A 70 -18.93 -1.47 -1.12
CA ALA A 70 -17.60 -1.15 -1.67
C ALA A 70 -17.54 -1.12 -3.21
N GLY A 71 -18.20 -2.06 -3.89
CA GLY A 71 -18.14 -2.22 -5.34
C GLY A 71 -18.73 -1.06 -6.17
N ARG A 72 -19.60 -0.22 -5.60
CA ARG A 72 -20.23 0.91 -6.33
C ARG A 72 -19.47 2.23 -6.24
N GLN A 73 -18.46 2.31 -5.37
CA GLN A 73 -17.72 3.55 -5.14
C GLN A 73 -16.34 3.54 -5.80
N VAL A 74 -15.69 2.39 -5.96
CA VAL A 74 -14.33 2.30 -6.51
C VAL A 74 -14.37 2.33 -8.05
N PRO A 75 -13.62 3.24 -8.71
CA PRO A 75 -13.56 3.29 -10.17
C PRO A 75 -13.03 2.00 -10.79
N THR A 76 -13.52 1.67 -11.99
CA THR A 76 -13.24 0.40 -12.68
C THR A 76 -11.75 0.11 -12.90
N VAL A 77 -10.94 1.14 -13.17
CA VAL A 77 -9.49 1.00 -13.38
C VAL A 77 -8.79 0.44 -12.13
N PHE A 78 -9.13 0.93 -10.94
CA PHE A 78 -8.52 0.46 -9.69
C PHE A 78 -8.96 -0.96 -9.33
N ASN A 79 -10.22 -1.30 -9.63
CA ASN A 79 -10.71 -2.68 -9.46
C ASN A 79 -9.99 -3.66 -10.40
N GLY A 80 -9.74 -3.27 -11.66
CA GLY A 80 -8.99 -4.08 -12.61
C GLY A 80 -7.54 -4.34 -12.19
N MET A 81 -6.88 -3.35 -11.57
CA MET A 81 -5.53 -3.52 -11.01
C MET A 81 -5.48 -4.47 -9.82
N ALA A 82 -6.57 -4.66 -9.07
CA ALA A 82 -6.61 -5.60 -7.95
C ALA A 82 -6.81 -7.06 -8.38
N THR A 83 -7.30 -7.29 -9.61
CA THR A 83 -7.56 -8.63 -10.16
C THR A 83 -6.46 -9.17 -11.08
N ALA A 84 -5.59 -8.29 -11.57
CA ALA A 84 -4.46 -8.65 -12.42
C ALA A 84 -3.26 -9.12 -11.59
#